data_AF-S6W574-F1
#
_entry.id   AF-S6W574-F1
#
_cell.length_a   1.000
_cell.length_b   1.000
_cell.length_c   1.000
_cell.angle_alpha   90.00
_cell.angle_beta   90.00
_cell.angle_gamma   90.00
#
_symmetry.space_group_name_H-M   'P 1'
#
loop_
_entity.id
_entity.type
_entity.pdbx_description
1 polymer ?
#
loop_
_entity_poly.entity_id
_entity_poly.type
_entity_poly.pdbx_seq_one_letter_code
_entity_poly.pdbx_strand_id
1 'polypeptide(L)'
;MVLALMLMIFGEILTIYSEVYAAKLPGKLLDSPAMFLKPMILISIAGISLVFAYWLGYQATGNIWVVTVASLTLLLILEPIVIYAMLREIPQRGAIIGFILGAAGLISTVAL
;
A
#
# COMPACT_ATOMS: atom_id res chain seq x y z
N MET A 1 -8.37 5.10 16.82
CA MET A 1 -8.10 5.64 15.48
C MET A 1 -6.60 5.85 15.21
N VAL A 2 -5.88 6.66 16.00
CA VAL A 2 -4.45 6.96 15.72
C VAL A 2 -3.59 5.71 15.56
N LEU A 3 -3.70 4.71 16.45
CA LEU A 3 -2.96 3.46 16.34
C LEU A 3 -3.29 2.66 15.06
N ALA A 4 -4.56 2.66 14.65
CA ALA A 4 -4.99 2.00 13.42
C ALA A 4 -4.34 2.68 12.19
N LEU A 5 -4.32 4.01 12.15
CA LEU A 5 -3.68 4.77 11.08
C LEU A 5 -2.16 4.53 11.03
N MET A 6 -1.49 4.49 12.19
CA MET A 6 -0.06 4.19 12.23
C MET A 6 0.27 2.80 11.68
N LEU A 7 -0.53 1.79 12.05
CA LEU A 7 -0.38 0.43 11.53
C LEU A 7 -0.71 0.33 10.04
N MET A 8 -1.69 1.10 9.57
CA MET A 8 -2.08 1.17 8.16
C MET A 8 -0.97 1.76 7.31
N ILE A 9 -0.43 2.93 7.71
CA ILE A 9 0.71 3.58 7.04
C ILE A 9 1.92 2.64 7.02
N PHE A 10 2.25 2.03 8.15
CA PHE A 10 3.37 1.10 8.23
C PHE A 10 3.19 -0.13 7.35
N GLY A 11 2.00 -0.73 7.37
CA GLY A 11 1.64 -1.88 6.56
C GLY A 11 1.71 -1.56 5.06
N GLU A 12 1.12 -0.44 4.62
CA GLU A 12 1.15 -0.05 3.21
C GLU A 12 2.55 0.24 2.70
N ILE A 13 3.38 0.96 3.47
CA ILE A 13 4.79 1.19 3.09
C ILE A 13 5.52 -0.13 2.87
N LEU A 14 5.34 -1.09 3.78
CA LEU A 14 5.95 -2.42 3.67
C LEU A 14 5.40 -3.19 2.46
N THR A 15 4.09 -3.11 2.21
CA THR A 15 3.45 -3.74 1.05
C THR A 15 4.08 -3.23 -0.23
N ILE A 16 4.03 -1.92 -0.46
CA ILE A 16 4.55 -1.29 -1.68
C ILE A 16 6.05 -1.57 -1.81
N TYR A 17 6.82 -1.43 -0.73
CA TYR A 17 8.24 -1.74 -0.75
C TYR A 17 8.51 -3.18 -1.17
N SER A 18 7.75 -4.13 -0.63
CA SER A 18 7.93 -5.56 -0.93
C SER A 18 7.60 -5.89 -2.39
N GLU A 19 6.54 -5.29 -2.94
CA GLU A 19 6.11 -5.47 -4.33
C GLU A 19 7.12 -4.88 -5.31
N VAL A 20 7.53 -3.63 -5.08
CA VAL A 20 8.52 -2.94 -5.92
C VAL A 20 9.88 -3.62 -5.83
N TYR A 21 10.29 -4.06 -4.64
CA TYR A 21 11.52 -4.84 -4.46
C TYR A 21 11.47 -6.14 -5.25
N ALA A 22 10.36 -6.89 -5.14
CA ALA A 22 10.17 -8.13 -5.88
C ALA A 22 10.17 -7.91 -7.40
N ALA A 23 9.54 -6.83 -7.88
CA ALA A 23 9.51 -6.47 -9.29
C ALA A 23 10.91 -6.15 -9.87
N LYS A 24 11.85 -5.72 -9.03
CA LYS A 24 13.23 -5.40 -9.43
C LYS A 24 14.24 -6.52 -9.24
N LEU A 25 13.83 -7.67 -8.72
CA LEU A 25 14.75 -8.77 -8.49
C LEU A 25 15.31 -9.34 -9.82
N PRO A 26 16.64 -9.37 -10.01
CA PRO A 26 17.25 -9.88 -11.23
C PRO A 26 17.28 -11.42 -11.23
N GLY A 27 16.87 -12.03 -12.33
CA GLY A 27 16.95 -13.50 -12.54
C GLY A 27 15.58 -14.17 -12.70
N LYS A 28 15.57 -15.39 -13.27
CA LYS A 28 14.35 -16.19 -13.37
C LYS A 28 14.06 -16.81 -12.00
N LEU A 29 12.79 -16.86 -11.60
CA LEU A 29 12.32 -17.37 -10.30
C LEU A 29 12.91 -18.74 -9.91
N LEU A 30 13.23 -19.56 -10.91
CA LEU A 30 13.74 -20.92 -10.76
C LEU A 30 15.23 -21.00 -10.38
N ASP A 31 16.01 -19.96 -10.66
CA ASP A 31 17.48 -20.01 -10.47
C ASP A 31 17.88 -19.71 -9.02
N SER A 32 17.07 -18.94 -8.28
CA SER A 32 17.38 -18.55 -6.90
C SER A 32 16.14 -18.23 -6.06
N PRO A 33 15.26 -19.20 -5.77
CA PRO A 33 13.99 -18.96 -5.06
C PRO A 33 14.13 -18.27 -3.69
N ALA A 34 15.30 -18.37 -3.05
CA ALA A 34 15.59 -17.68 -1.79
C ALA A 34 15.55 -16.14 -1.89
N MET A 35 15.74 -15.57 -3.08
CA MET A 35 15.66 -14.11 -3.30
C MET A 35 14.25 -13.54 -3.05
N PHE A 36 13.22 -14.38 -3.22
CA PHE A 36 11.82 -14.03 -2.95
C PHE A 36 11.46 -14.12 -1.46
N LEU A 37 12.28 -14.76 -0.63
CA LEU A 37 11.96 -14.91 0.78
C LEU A 37 11.86 -13.56 1.50
N LYS A 38 12.74 -12.61 1.16
CA LYS A 38 12.73 -11.26 1.74
C LYS A 38 11.41 -10.50 1.47
N PRO A 39 10.96 -10.30 0.21
CA PRO A 39 9.68 -9.64 -0.02
C PRO A 39 8.50 -10.43 0.55
N MET A 40 8.54 -11.76 0.58
CA MET A 40 7.47 -12.58 1.17
C MET A 40 7.34 -12.43 2.69
N ILE A 41 8.45 -12.27 3.41
CA ILE A 41 8.41 -11.98 4.85
C ILE A 41 7.86 -10.57 5.08
N LEU A 42 8.30 -9.58 4.28
CA LEU A 42 7.86 -8.20 4.42
C LEU A 42 6.35 -8.04 4.15
N ILE A 43 5.83 -8.63 3.06
CA ILE A 43 4.39 -8.61 2.75
C ILE A 43 3.57 -9.33 3.83
N SER A 44 4.11 -10.36 4.47
CA SER A 44 3.42 -11.06 5.56
C SER A 44 3.30 -10.17 6.81
N ILE A 45 4.38 -9.47 7.18
CA ILE A 45 4.36 -8.49 8.28
C ILE A 45 3.42 -7.33 7.95
N ALA A 46 3.43 -6.86 6.70
CA ALA A 46 2.52 -5.84 6.20
C ALA A 46 1.05 -6.27 6.34
N GLY A 47 0.73 -7.47 5.86
CA GLY A 47 -0.62 -8.05 5.94
C GLY A 47 -1.12 -8.19 7.37
N ILE A 48 -0.28 -8.69 8.29
CA ILE A 48 -0.62 -8.76 9.72
C ILE A 48 -0.93 -7.35 10.27
N SER A 49 -0.08 -6.37 9.95
CA SER A 49 -0.26 -4.98 10.39
C SER A 49 -1.56 -4.37 9.86
N LEU A 50 -1.89 -4.62 8.59
CA LEU A 50 -3.13 -4.12 7.97
C LEU A 50 -4.37 -4.79 8.54
N VAL A 51 -4.35 -6.09 8.82
CA VAL A 51 -5.47 -6.77 9.48
C VAL A 51 -5.75 -6.15 10.86
N PHE A 52 -4.70 -5.88 11.65
CA PHE A 52 -4.86 -5.19 12.93
C PHE A 52 -5.34 -3.75 12.75
N ALA A 53 -4.84 -3.02 11.74
CA ALA A 53 -5.28 -1.68 11.44
C ALA A 53 -6.79 -1.64 11.12
N TYR A 54 -7.27 -2.58 10.30
CA TYR A 54 -8.68 -2.68 9.94
C TYR A 54 -9.56 -3.02 11.14
N TRP A 55 -9.13 -3.98 11.96
CA TRP A 55 -9.85 -4.37 13.16
C TRP A 55 -9.95 -3.20 14.17
N LEU A 56 -8.84 -2.54 14.48
CA LEU A 56 -8.81 -1.41 15.41
C LEU A 56 -9.52 -0.17 14.85
N GLY A 57 -9.42 0.06 13.55
CA GLY A 57 -10.11 1.15 12.85
C GLY A 57 -11.62 0.95 12.90
N TYR A 58 -12.09 -0.28 12.68
CA TYR A 58 -13.50 -0.61 12.73
C TYR A 58 -14.05 -0.48 14.15
N GLN A 59 -13.33 -0.98 15.15
CA GLN A 59 -13.72 -0.80 16.56
C GLN A 59 -13.81 0.67 16.97
N ALA A 60 -12.98 1.55 16.40
CA ALA A 60 -12.98 2.97 16.73
C ALA A 60 -14.08 3.78 16.03
N THR A 61 -14.59 3.31 14.89
CA THR A 61 -15.54 4.07 14.04
C THR A 61 -16.92 3.46 13.95
N GLY A 62 -17.03 2.14 14.18
CA GLY A 62 -18.22 1.35 13.86
C GLY A 62 -18.53 1.28 12.35
N ASN A 63 -17.66 1.80 11.48
CA ASN A 63 -17.93 1.91 10.05
C ASN A 63 -16.72 1.45 9.22
N ILE A 64 -16.86 0.30 8.56
CA ILE A 64 -15.79 -0.29 7.74
C ILE A 64 -15.47 0.56 6.51
N TRP A 65 -16.44 1.32 6.00
CA TRP A 65 -16.24 2.21 4.87
C TRP A 65 -15.27 3.34 5.21
N VAL A 66 -15.35 3.91 6.41
CA VAL A 66 -14.39 4.94 6.86
C VAL A 66 -12.97 4.39 6.89
N VAL A 67 -12.80 3.18 7.43
CA VAL A 67 -11.50 2.50 7.50
C VAL A 67 -10.96 2.16 6.11
N THR A 68 -11.84 1.69 5.23
CA THR A 68 -11.48 1.31 3.85
C THR A 68 -11.12 2.53 3.02
N VAL A 69 -11.89 3.61 3.12
CA VAL A 69 -11.57 4.90 2.51
C VAL A 69 -10.22 5.42 3.01
N ALA A 70 -9.97 5.38 4.32
CA ALA A 70 -8.69 5.82 4.87
C ALA A 70 -7.51 5.02 4.30
N SER A 71 -7.65 3.69 4.24
CA SER A 71 -6.68 2.78 3.62
C SER A 71 -6.43 3.11 2.15
N LEU A 72 -7.49 3.20 1.34
CA LEU A 72 -7.36 3.53 -0.09
C LEU A 72 -6.74 4.91 -0.31
N THR A 73 -7.05 5.89 0.55
CA THR A 73 -6.45 7.22 0.50
C THR A 73 -4.96 7.18 0.79
N LEU A 74 -4.58 6.47 1.85
CA LEU A 74 -3.19 6.33 2.25
C LEU A 74 -2.41 5.57 1.18
N LEU A 75 -2.96 4.48 0.64
CA LEU A 75 -2.32 3.69 -0.41
C LEU A 75 -2.06 4.55 -1.62
N LEU A 76 -3.07 5.29 -2.09
CA LEU A 76 -2.94 6.18 -3.22
C LEU A 76 -1.82 7.21 -2.98
N ILE A 77 -1.75 7.83 -1.80
CA ILE A 77 -0.72 8.84 -1.49
C ILE A 77 0.68 8.22 -1.31
N LEU A 78 0.78 7.09 -0.61
CA LEU A 78 2.05 6.48 -0.21
C LEU A 78 2.73 5.77 -1.36
N GLU A 79 1.98 5.16 -2.27
CA GLU A 79 2.52 4.44 -3.42
C GLU A 79 3.52 5.28 -4.26
N PRO A 80 3.20 6.49 -4.76
CA PRO A 80 4.14 7.29 -5.52
C PRO A 80 5.32 7.77 -4.67
N ILE A 81 5.13 7.99 -3.36
CA ILE A 81 6.19 8.44 -2.45
C ILE A 81 7.21 7.31 -2.26
N VAL A 82 6.74 6.09 -1.96
CA VAL A 82 7.61 4.93 -1.72
C VAL A 82 8.29 4.50 -3.02
N ILE A 83 7.57 4.45 -4.14
CA ILE A 83 8.15 4.17 -5.46
C ILE A 83 9.21 5.21 -5.81
N TYR A 84 8.93 6.50 -5.64
CA TYR A 84 9.92 7.55 -5.89
C TYR A 84 11.14 7.42 -4.97
N ALA A 85 10.95 7.08 -3.69
CA ALA A 85 12.07 6.89 -2.75
C ALA A 85 12.97 5.71 -3.18
N MET A 86 12.40 4.62 -3.68
CA MET A 86 13.13 3.43 -4.11
C MET A 86 13.76 3.58 -5.50
N LEU A 87 13.04 4.18 -6.44
CA LEU A 87 13.37 4.17 -7.86
C LEU A 87 13.92 5.50 -8.36
N ARG A 88 13.62 6.61 -7.66
CA ARG A 88 13.82 8.00 -8.11
C ARG A 88 13.13 8.30 -9.45
N GLU A 89 12.10 7.53 -9.78
CA GLU A 89 11.31 7.66 -11.00
C GLU A 89 9.98 8.36 -10.71
N ILE A 90 9.54 9.22 -11.64
CA ILE A 90 8.26 9.92 -11.57
C ILE A 90 7.26 9.16 -12.47
N PRO A 91 5.98 9.03 -12.07
CA PRO A 91 4.98 8.36 -12.90
C PRO A 91 4.92 8.94 -14.31
N GLN A 92 4.90 8.06 -15.31
CA GLN A 92 4.72 8.44 -16.71
C GLN A 92 3.30 8.92 -16.98
N ARG A 93 3.06 9.56 -18.14
CA ARG A 93 1.76 10.18 -18.50
C ARG A 93 0.56 9.26 -18.31
N GLY A 94 0.68 7.97 -18.65
CA GLY A 94 -0.39 6.99 -18.44
C GLY A 94 -0.68 6.71 -16.96
N ALA A 95 0.36 6.57 -16.13
CA ALA A 95 0.22 6.38 -14.69
C ALA A 95 -0.37 7.61 -14.00
N ILE A 96 -0.02 8.82 -14.44
CA ILE A 96 -0.60 10.07 -13.94
C ILE A 96 -2.12 10.10 -14.16
N ILE A 97 -2.60 9.72 -15.35
CA ILE A 97 -4.05 9.68 -15.64
C ILE A 97 -4.73 8.66 -14.73
N GLY A 98 -4.17 7.46 -14.59
CA GLY A 98 -4.71 6.44 -13.69
C GLY A 98 -4.78 6.94 -12.25
N PHE A 99 -3.77 7.67 -11.79
CA PHE A 99 -3.72 8.25 -10.46
C PHE A 99 -4.80 9.31 -10.23
N ILE A 100 -5.02 10.20 -11.21
CA ILE A 100 -6.07 11.23 -11.15
C ILE A 100 -7.46 10.57 -11.11
N LEU A 101 -7.68 9.54 -11.93
CA LEU A 101 -8.95 8.81 -11.92
C LEU A 101 -9.18 8.06 -10.60
N GLY A 102 -8.12 7.45 -10.04
CA GLY A 102 -8.15 6.84 -8.71
C GLY A 102 -8.50 7.86 -7.61
N ALA A 103 -7.87 9.04 -7.64
CA ALA A 103 -8.17 10.13 -6.72
C ALA A 103 -9.62 10.60 -6.86
N ALA A 104 -10.14 10.74 -8.08
CA ALA A 104 -11.52 11.14 -8.33
C ALA A 104 -12.54 10.10 -7.83
N GLY A 105 -12.29 8.81 -8.06
CA GLY A 105 -13.13 7.72 -7.53
C GLY A 105 -13.15 7.68 -6.01
N LEU A 106 -11.99 7.93 -5.39
CA LEU A 106 -11.88 8.03 -3.94
C LEU A 106 -12.67 9.23 -3.39
N ILE A 107 -12.50 10.42 -3.96
CA ILE A 107 -13.27 11.62 -3.58
C ILE A 107 -14.78 11.35 -3.68
N SER A 108 -15.22 10.69 -4.74
CA SER A 108 -16.63 10.33 -4.92
C SER A 108 -17.16 9.42 -3.81
N THR A 109 -16.30 8.55 -3.25
CA THR A 109 -16.67 7.63 -2.15
C THR A 109 -16.74 8.35 -0.80
N VAL A 110 -16.01 9.45 -0.62
CA VAL A 110 -15.99 10.21 0.65
C VAL A 110 -17.06 11.30 0.67
N ALA A 111 -17.35 11.90 -0.49
CA ALA A 111 -18.21 13.07 -0.60
C ALA A 111 -19.71 12.76 -0.76
N LEU A 112 -20.07 11.51 -1.10
CA LEU A 112 -21.44 11.02 -1.32
C LEU A 112 -21.79 9.92 -0.30
#